data_AF-A0A920FAV6-F1
#
_entry.id   AF-A0A920FAV6-F1
#
_cell.length_a   1.000
_cell.length_b   1.000
_cell.length_c   1.000
_cell.angle_alpha   90.00
_cell.angle_beta   90.00
_cell.angle_gamma   90.00
#
_symmetry.space_group_name_H-M   'P 1'
#
loop_
_entity.id
_entity.type
_entity.pdbx_description
1 polymer ?
#
loop_
_entity_poly.entity_id
_entity_poly.type
_entity_poly.pdbx_seq_one_letter_code
_entity_poly.pdbx_strand_id
1 'polypeptide(L)' 'MSTTKLNRSDVLNKLMEVRGNALAIAGLGSPVWDLAASDHQPENFYNWGGMGCAISMGLGCALAQPKRNIWVITGDGEH' A
#
# COMPACT_ATOMS: atom_id res chain seq x y z
N MET A 1 4.73 28.30 -5.18
CA MET A 1 5.17 26.92 -4.88
C MET A 1 4.55 26.52 -3.56
N SER A 2 3.87 25.37 -3.48
CA SER A 2 3.29 24.89 -2.22
C SER A 2 4.41 24.65 -1.20
N THR A 3 4.30 25.27 -0.02
CA THR A 3 5.24 25.10 1.11
C THR A 3 5.01 23.81 1.88
N THR A 4 3.92 23.10 1.59
CA THR A 4 3.59 21.82 2.23
C THR A 4 4.18 20.68 1.41
N LYS A 5 5.38 20.24 1.77
CA LYS A 5 5.99 19.01 1.23
C LYS A 5 5.67 17.84 2.16
N LEU A 6 5.09 16.77 1.63
CA LEU A 6 4.94 15.50 2.34
C LEU A 6 6.11 14.59 1.98
N ASN A 7 6.84 14.13 2.99
CA ASN A 7 7.78 13.03 2.82
C ASN A 7 7.01 11.71 2.85
N ARG A 8 7.21 10.87 1.83
CA ARG A 8 6.51 9.61 1.67
C ARG A 8 6.75 8.63 2.82
N SER A 9 7.98 8.58 3.35
CA SER A 9 8.30 7.73 4.51
C SER A 9 7.51 8.16 5.75
N ASP A 10 7.43 9.46 6.00
CA ASP A 10 6.75 10.01 7.18
C ASP A 10 5.24 9.77 7.08
N VAL A 11 4.67 9.94 5.88
CA VAL A 11 3.26 9.62 5.61
C VAL A 11 2.99 8.14 5.82
N LEU A 12 3.82 7.24 5.26
CA LEU A 12 3.60 5.80 5.40
C LEU A 12 3.74 5.34 6.85
N ASN A 13 4.77 5.79 7.57
CA ASN A 13 4.92 5.49 9.00
C ASN A 13 3.67 5.90 9.77
N LYS A 14 3.13 7.10 9.51
CA LYS A 14 1.92 7.58 10.19
C LYS A 14 0.67 6.78 9.83
N LEU A 15 0.55 6.34 8.58
CA LEU A 15 -0.55 5.49 8.14
C LEU A 15 -0.47 4.10 8.79
N MET A 16 0.72 3.52 8.88
CA MET A 16 0.92 2.19 9.46
C MET A 16 0.58 2.16 10.96
N GLU A 17 0.81 3.25 11.71
CA GLU A 17 0.38 3.38 13.12
C GLU A 17 -1.13 3.19 13.33
N VAL A 18 -1.95 3.50 12.32
CA VAL A 18 -3.43 3.45 12.42
C VAL A 18 -4.05 2.34 11.56
N ARG A 19 -3.23 1.46 10.96
CA ARG A 19 -3.69 0.42 10.02
C ARG A 19 -4.55 -0.67 10.66
N GLY A 20 -4.45 -0.86 11.97
CA GLY A 20 -5.14 -1.95 12.68
C GLY A 20 -4.78 -3.32 12.09
N ASN A 21 -5.78 -4.09 11.66
CA ASN A 21 -5.62 -5.42 11.06
C ASN A 21 -5.71 -5.43 9.52
N ALA A 22 -5.62 -4.26 8.88
CA ALA A 22 -5.73 -4.13 7.44
C ALA A 22 -4.62 -4.92 6.73
N LEU A 23 -4.96 -5.54 5.60
CA LEU A 23 -3.95 -6.05 4.66
C LEU A 23 -3.44 -4.89 3.82
N ALA A 24 -2.14 -4.80 3.61
CA ALA A 24 -1.54 -3.78 2.77
C ALA A 24 -1.01 -4.40 1.47
N ILE A 25 -1.39 -3.83 0.34
CA ILE A 25 -0.96 -4.26 -0.99
C ILE A 25 -0.19 -3.11 -1.62
N ALA A 26 1.11 -3.31 -1.81
CA ALA A 26 1.97 -2.31 -2.45
C ALA A 26 2.10 -2.60 -3.94
N GLY A 27 1.82 -1.58 -4.77
CA GLY A 27 2.06 -1.58 -6.21
C GLY A 27 3.55 -1.54 -6.56
N LEU A 28 3.88 -1.89 -7.81
CA LEU A 28 5.27 -2.03 -8.24
C LEU A 28 6.09 -0.74 -8.03
N GLY A 29 7.35 -0.90 -7.64
CA GLY A 29 8.32 0.18 -7.58
C GLY A 29 8.41 0.79 -6.19
N SER A 30 8.34 2.11 -6.10
CA SER A 30 8.49 2.84 -4.83
C SER A 30 7.60 2.33 -3.69
N PRO A 31 6.28 2.12 -3.88
CA PRO A 31 5.38 1.72 -2.79
C PRO A 31 5.82 0.43 -2.07
N VAL A 32 6.38 -0.54 -2.82
CA VAL A 32 6.91 -1.78 -2.25
C VAL A 32 8.05 -1.50 -1.27
N TRP A 33 9.00 -0.66 -1.67
CA TRP A 33 10.15 -0.31 -0.85
C TRP A 33 9.76 0.51 0.36
N ASP A 34 8.87 1.49 0.17
CA ASP A 34 8.44 2.34 1.28
C ASP A 34 7.64 1.52 2.32
N LEU A 35 6.71 0.66 1.88
CA LEU A 35 5.95 -0.20 2.79
C LEU A 35 6.86 -1.21 3.51
N ALA A 36 7.80 -1.81 2.80
CA ALA A 36 8.74 -2.76 3.41
C ALA A 36 9.66 -2.08 4.44
N ALA A 37 10.05 -0.82 4.22
CA ALA A 37 10.85 -0.04 5.16
C ALA A 37 10.03 0.44 6.37
N SER A 38 8.76 0.81 6.16
CA SER A 38 7.89 1.35 7.21
C SER A 38 7.28 0.27 8.11
N ASP A 39 6.90 -0.89 7.57
CA ASP A 39 6.10 -1.88 8.32
C ASP A 39 6.21 -3.28 7.72
N HIS A 40 7.36 -3.95 7.79
CA HIS A 40 7.46 -5.31 7.25
C HIS A 40 6.70 -6.34 8.10
N GLN A 41 5.55 -6.82 7.61
CA GLN A 41 4.72 -7.84 8.28
C GLN A 41 4.10 -8.85 7.28
N PRO A 42 3.66 -10.04 7.74
CA PRO A 42 3.02 -11.05 6.90
C PRO A 42 1.75 -10.58 6.17
N GLU A 43 1.06 -9.57 6.71
CA GLU A 43 -0.13 -8.94 6.14
C GLU A 43 0.14 -8.06 4.92
N ASN A 44 1.41 -7.91 4.54
CA ASN A 44 1.81 -7.07 3.43
C ASN A 44 2.13 -7.90 2.20
N PHE A 45 1.50 -7.53 1.09
CA PHE A 45 1.80 -8.08 -0.21
C PHE A 45 2.58 -7.06 -1.05
N TYR A 46 3.79 -7.45 -1.43
CA TYR A 46 4.67 -6.64 -2.26
C TYR A 46 4.57 -7.11 -3.71
N ASN A 47 3.89 -6.35 -4.57
CA ASN A 47 3.72 -6.72 -5.97
C ASN A 47 5.00 -6.43 -6.77
N TRP A 48 5.84 -7.45 -6.93
CA TRP A 48 7.10 -7.38 -7.67
C TRP A 48 6.96 -7.59 -9.19
N GLY A 49 5.82 -8.12 -9.66
CA GLY A 49 5.75 -8.79 -10.96
C GLY A 49 4.80 -8.20 -12.00
N GLY A 50 3.91 -7.28 -11.64
CA GLY A 50 2.97 -6.70 -12.60
C GLY A 50 2.55 -5.28 -12.24
N MET A 51 3.00 -4.30 -13.05
CA MET A 51 2.34 -2.99 -13.07
C MET A 51 0.86 -3.19 -13.42
N GLY A 52 -0.03 -2.44 -12.75
CA GLY A 52 -1.47 -2.44 -13.00
C GLY A 52 -2.30 -3.39 -12.14
N CYS A 53 -1.66 -4.32 -11.42
CA CYS A 53 -2.38 -5.37 -10.73
C CYS A 53 -2.75 -5.05 -9.27
N ALA A 54 -2.17 -4.02 -8.62
CA ALA A 54 -2.38 -3.81 -7.19
C ALA A 54 -3.83 -3.43 -6.86
N ILE A 55 -4.46 -2.60 -7.70
CA ILE A 55 -5.86 -2.20 -7.53
C ILE A 55 -6.80 -3.40 -7.70
N SER A 56 -6.64 -4.15 -8.80
CA SER A 56 -7.45 -5.35 -9.07
C SER A 56 -7.29 -6.40 -7.98
N MET A 57 -6.05 -6.61 -7.51
CA MET A 57 -5.77 -7.52 -6.39
C MET A 57 -6.45 -7.05 -5.11
N GLY A 58 -6.34 -5.76 -4.76
CA GLY A 58 -6.98 -5.20 -3.57
C GLY A 58 -8.49 -5.30 -3.60
N LEU A 59 -9.11 -5.02 -4.74
CA LEU A 59 -10.55 -5.21 -4.92
C LEU A 59 -10.94 -6.68 -4.74
N GLY A 60 -10.21 -7.61 -5.37
CA GLY A 60 -10.46 -9.05 -5.21
C GLY A 60 -10.37 -9.49 -3.75
N CYS A 61 -9.33 -9.05 -3.02
CA CYS A 61 -9.18 -9.33 -1.61
C CYS A 61 -10.33 -8.74 -0.76
N ALA A 62 -10.78 -7.52 -1.05
CA ALA A 62 -11.87 -6.89 -0.31
C ALA A 62 -13.20 -7.62 -0.53
N LEU A 63 -13.46 -8.07 -1.76
CA LEU A 63 -14.64 -8.87 -2.08
C LEU A 63 -14.60 -10.26 -1.42
N ALA A 64 -13.42 -10.90 -1.39
CA ALA A 64 -13.25 -12.21 -0.78
C ALA A 64 -13.25 -12.17 0.77
N GLN A 65 -12.83 -11.05 1.36
CA GLN A 65 -12.75 -10.86 2.81
C GLN A 65 -13.52 -9.60 3.25
N PRO A 66 -14.86 -9.60 3.19
CA PRO A 66 -15.68 -8.39 3.35
C PRO A 66 -15.64 -7.77 4.75
N LYS A 67 -15.08 -8.46 5.75
CA LYS A 67 -14.91 -7.97 7.12
C LYS A 67 -13.51 -7.40 7.38
N ARG A 68 -12.60 -7.47 6.41
CA ARG A 68 -11.20 -7.04 6.57
C ARG A 68 -10.93 -5.83 5.70
N ASN A 69 -10.30 -4.82 6.29
CA ASN A 69 -9.87 -3.65 5.55
C ASN A 69 -8.69 -4.00 4.65
N ILE A 70 -8.72 -3.51 3.42
CA ILE A 70 -7.65 -3.69 2.43
C ILE A 70 -7.15 -2.31 2.01
N TRP A 71 -5.86 -2.07 2.16
CA TRP A 71 -5.20 -0.83 1.76
C TRP A 71 -4.35 -1.11 0.53
N VAL A 72 -4.65 -0.42 -0.57
CA VAL A 72 -3.81 -0.45 -1.77
C VAL A 72 -2.96 0.81 -1.77
N ILE A 73 -1.64 0.63 -1.78
CA ILE A 73 -0.65 1.70 -1.77
C ILE A 73 0.06 1.63 -3.12
N THR A 74 -0.30 2.52 -4.03
CA THR A 74 0.33 2.59 -5.35
C THR A 74 0.56 4.04 -5.81
N GLY A 75 1.45 4.20 -6.79
CA GLY A 75 1.69 5.47 -7.47
C GLY A 75 0.62 5.78 -8.52
N ASP A 76 0.61 7.03 -8.97
CA ASP A 76 -0.31 7.56 -9.97
C ASP A 76 -0.11 6.97 -11.38
N GLY A 77 1.09 6.46 -11.68
CA GLY A 77 1.40 5.80 -12.94
C GLY A 77 0.96 4.33 -13.03
N GLU A 78 0.25 3.79 -12.04
CA GLU A 78 -0.27 2.42 -12.10
C GLU A 78 -1.54 2.35 -12.97
N HIS A 79 -1.51 1.51 -14.01
CA HIS A 79 -2.57 1.31 -14.99
C HIS A 79 -2.72 -0.17 -15.33
#